data_AF-R6YIL5-F1
#
_entry.id   AF-R6YIL5-F1
#
_cell.length_a   1.000
_cell.length_b   1.000
_cell.length_c   1.000
_cell.angle_alpha   90.00
_cell.angle_beta   90.00
_cell.angle_gamma   90.00
#
_symmetry.space_group_name_H-M   'P 1'
#
loop_
_entity.id
_entity.type
_entity.pdbx_description
1 polymer ?
#
loop_
_entity_poly.entity_id
_entity_poly.type
_entity_poly.pdbx_seq_one_letter_code
_entity_poly.pdbx_strand_id
1 'polypeptide(L)'
;MSVLKEGFGCSNEDLFEKCEFDLLTRKALGLELLTDVTPSIDTYYLFRRRICEYQERTGIDLMQQCFEQISGNQIRLLKISGKSVRMDSKLIGSNIARQSRYELIHTTLVKFLKTCTLTRLSPMQEEQANEYLTEDSSKTVYRSVSETLQSNIARIGNFIMEMLVAFPDTTVSHNLLKLNVCLTNSIP
;
A
#
# COMPACT_ATOMS: atom_id res chain seq x y z
N MET A 1 23.13 8.01 -4.04
CA MET A 1 22.76 7.07 -5.13
C MET A 1 22.33 5.69 -4.63
N SER A 2 23.17 4.90 -3.93
CA SER A 2 22.78 3.54 -3.48
C SER A 2 21.48 3.52 -2.65
N VAL A 3 21.28 4.48 -1.75
CA VAL A 3 20.04 4.62 -0.96
C VAL A 3 18.83 4.88 -1.86
N LEU A 4 18.96 5.71 -2.89
CA LEU A 4 17.87 6.02 -3.82
C LEU A 4 17.52 4.78 -4.66
N LYS A 5 18.54 4.04 -5.12
CA LYS A 5 18.33 2.80 -5.86
C LYS A 5 17.50 1.80 -5.07
N GLU A 6 17.90 1.51 -3.83
CA GLU A 6 17.18 0.57 -2.97
C GLU A 6 15.80 1.11 -2.58
N GLY A 7 15.68 2.42 -2.34
CA GLY A 7 14.40 3.06 -2.00
C GLY A 7 13.36 3.02 -3.13
N PHE A 8 13.80 3.14 -4.39
CA PHE A 8 12.92 3.02 -5.56
C PHE A 8 12.78 1.58 -6.08
N GLY A 9 13.66 0.66 -5.65
CA GLY A 9 13.70 -0.71 -6.17
C GLY A 9 14.01 -0.78 -7.67
N CYS A 10 14.76 0.19 -8.20
CA CYS A 10 14.98 0.35 -9.64
C CYS A 10 16.30 -0.30 -10.10
N SER A 11 16.42 -0.54 -11.41
CA SER A 11 17.65 -1.05 -12.00
C SER A 11 18.78 0.01 -11.92
N ASN A 12 20.04 -0.39 -12.16
CA ASN A 12 21.13 0.59 -12.24
C ASN A 12 20.93 1.52 -13.45
N GLU A 13 20.42 1.00 -14.57
CA GLU A 13 20.13 1.78 -15.78
C GLU A 13 19.06 2.84 -15.48
N ASP A 14 17.94 2.42 -14.88
CA ASP A 14 16.84 3.32 -14.48
C ASP A 14 17.33 4.40 -13.50
N LEU A 15 18.27 4.06 -12.61
CA LEU A 15 18.84 5.02 -11.66
C LEU A 15 19.60 6.13 -12.40
N PHE A 16 20.42 5.77 -13.39
CA PHE A 16 21.17 6.77 -14.16
C PHE A 16 20.25 7.61 -15.03
N GLU A 17 19.24 7.01 -15.67
CA GLU A 17 18.21 7.75 -16.40
C GLU A 17 17.50 8.77 -15.50
N LYS A 18 17.12 8.36 -14.28
CA LYS A 18 16.56 9.27 -13.28
C LYS A 18 17.54 10.37 -12.85
N CYS A 19 18.84 10.10 -12.76
CA CYS A 19 19.81 11.14 -12.44
C CYS A 19 19.93 12.19 -13.55
N GLU A 20 19.77 11.79 -14.81
CA GLU A 20 19.79 12.71 -15.95
C GLU A 20 18.51 13.56 -16.02
N PHE A 21 17.34 12.90 -15.97
CA PHE A 21 16.09 13.53 -16.38
C PHE A 21 15.10 13.83 -15.25
N ASP A 22 15.20 13.16 -14.09
CA ASP A 22 14.27 13.38 -12.98
C ASP A 22 14.79 14.46 -12.02
N LEU A 23 14.13 15.62 -12.04
CA LEU A 23 14.45 16.77 -11.19
C LEU A 23 14.40 16.44 -9.70
N LEU A 24 13.53 15.52 -9.26
CA LEU A 24 13.44 15.12 -7.86
C LEU A 24 14.67 14.28 -7.46
N THR A 25 15.07 13.36 -8.32
CA THR A 25 16.28 12.55 -8.12
C THR A 25 17.53 13.43 -8.12
N ARG A 26 17.64 14.39 -9.05
CA ARG A 26 18.73 15.38 -9.08
C ARG A 26 18.83 16.18 -7.80
N LYS A 27 17.71 16.78 -7.36
CA LYS A 27 17.65 17.53 -6.10
C LYS A 27 18.03 16.68 -4.89
N ALA A 28 17.58 15.42 -4.85
CA ALA A 28 17.92 14.49 -3.77
C ALA A 28 19.42 14.13 -3.73
N LEU A 29 20.11 14.22 -4.86
CA LEU A 29 21.57 14.05 -4.95
C LEU A 29 22.35 15.35 -4.68
N GLY A 30 21.67 16.47 -4.47
CA GLY A 30 22.30 17.78 -4.32
C GLY A 30 22.72 18.42 -5.65
N LEU A 31 22.19 17.93 -6.78
CA LEU A 31 22.34 18.56 -8.09
C LEU A 31 21.23 19.60 -8.25
N GLU A 32 21.51 20.84 -7.87
CA GLU A 32 20.53 21.93 -7.82
C GLU A 32 20.38 22.64 -9.16
N LEU A 33 21.46 22.71 -9.96
CA LEU A 33 21.46 23.34 -11.27
C LEU A 33 21.21 22.29 -12.37
N LEU A 34 20.54 22.71 -13.43
CA LEU A 34 20.36 21.90 -14.64
C LEU A 34 21.69 21.60 -15.34
N THR A 35 22.69 22.46 -15.12
CA THR A 35 24.05 22.32 -15.65
C THR A 35 24.94 21.42 -14.79
N ASP A 36 24.48 21.01 -13.61
CA ASP A 36 25.28 20.15 -12.73
C ASP A 36 25.50 18.79 -13.41
N VAL A 37 26.77 18.37 -13.40
CA VAL A 37 27.21 17.13 -14.01
C VAL A 37 26.80 15.97 -13.14
N THR A 38 26.08 15.03 -13.74
CA THR A 38 25.71 13.76 -13.12
C THR A 38 26.95 12.87 -12.97
N PRO A 39 27.01 12.05 -11.90
CA PRO A 39 28.10 11.10 -11.74
C PRO A 39 28.07 10.07 -12.87
N SER A 40 29.22 9.84 -13.52
CA SER A 40 29.33 8.82 -14.56
C SER A 40 29.20 7.40 -13.99
N ILE A 41 28.83 6.47 -14.87
CA ILE A 41 28.71 5.04 -14.56
C ILE A 41 30.02 4.50 -13.96
N ASP A 42 31.16 4.84 -14.58
CA ASP A 42 32.48 4.40 -14.12
C ASP A 42 32.80 4.92 -12.72
N THR A 43 32.49 6.19 -12.45
CA THR A 43 32.72 6.80 -11.12
C THR A 43 31.95 6.06 -10.04
N TYR A 44 30.69 5.71 -10.32
CA TYR A 44 29.83 5.00 -9.38
C TYR A 44 30.32 3.58 -9.08
N TYR A 45 30.69 2.81 -10.11
CA TYR A 45 31.18 1.44 -9.92
C TYR A 45 32.59 1.40 -9.33
N LEU A 46 33.46 2.35 -9.70
CA LEU A 46 34.79 2.48 -9.10
C LEU A 46 34.68 2.76 -7.60
N PHE A 47 33.76 3.64 -7.20
CA PHE A 47 33.50 3.92 -5.79
C PHE A 47 33.03 2.67 -5.04
N ARG A 48 32.06 1.92 -5.59
CA ARG A 48 31.59 0.66 -4.99
C ARG A 48 32.72 -0.37 -4.86
N ARG A 49 33.53 -0.53 -5.90
CA ARG A 49 34.67 -1.45 -5.89
C ARG A 49 35.66 -1.10 -4.79
N ARG A 50 36.00 0.18 -4.62
CA ARG A 50 36.91 0.63 -3.55
C ARG A 50 36.37 0.37 -2.14
N ILE A 51 35.05 0.46 -1.95
CA ILE A 51 34.43 0.11 -0.67
C ILE A 51 34.59 -1.39 -0.40
N CYS A 52 34.31 -2.24 -1.39
CA CYS A 52 34.49 -3.69 -1.25
C CYS A 52 35.97 -4.05 -0.97
N GLU A 53 36.92 -3.47 -1.70
CA GLU A 53 38.35 -3.67 -1.48
C GLU A 53 38.78 -3.23 -0.08
N TYR A 54 38.21 -2.14 0.44
CA TYR A 54 38.47 -1.70 1.82
C TYR A 54 37.94 -2.69 2.86
N GLN A 55 36.72 -3.19 2.66
CA GLN A 55 36.10 -4.18 3.53
C GLN A 55 36.89 -5.49 3.55
N GLU A 56 37.36 -5.95 2.39
CA GLU A 56 38.21 -7.16 2.28
C GLU A 56 39.54 -6.99 3.03
N ARG A 57 40.15 -5.80 2.97
CA ARG A 57 41.43 -5.53 3.62
C ARG A 57 41.36 -5.33 5.13
N THR A 58 40.27 -4.72 5.62
CA THR A 58 40.17 -4.28 7.02
C THR A 58 39.15 -5.06 7.84
N GLY A 59 38.24 -5.79 7.18
CA GLY A 59 37.08 -6.41 7.79
C GLY A 59 35.96 -5.43 8.15
N ILE A 60 36.10 -4.14 7.84
CA ILE A 60 35.15 -3.09 8.22
C ILE A 60 34.19 -2.77 7.07
N ASP A 61 32.89 -2.90 7.32
CA ASP A 61 31.85 -2.49 6.37
C ASP A 61 31.50 -1.01 6.51
N LEU A 62 32.04 -0.18 5.62
CA LEU A 62 31.78 1.26 5.59
C LEU A 62 30.33 1.60 5.21
N MET A 63 29.67 0.77 4.40
CA MET A 63 28.28 1.01 4.01
C MET A 63 27.37 0.83 5.22
N GLN A 64 27.58 -0.26 5.98
CA GLN A 64 26.83 -0.51 7.20
C GLN A 64 27.02 0.64 8.21
N GLN A 65 28.27 1.05 8.48
CA GLN A 65 28.54 2.16 9.40
C GLN A 65 27.86 3.46 8.97
N CYS A 66 27.90 3.78 7.67
CA CYS A 66 27.24 4.96 7.13
C CYS A 66 25.72 4.89 7.34
N PHE A 67 25.10 3.74 7.04
CA PHE A 67 23.66 3.53 7.27
C PHE A 67 23.29 3.66 8.74
N GLU A 68 24.03 3.02 9.65
CA GLU A 68 23.79 3.10 11.09
C GLU A 68 23.88 4.54 11.61
N GLN A 69 24.87 5.31 11.15
CA GLN A 69 25.03 6.71 11.50
C GLN A 69 23.87 7.57 10.99
N ILE A 70 23.49 7.42 9.71
CA ILE A 70 22.38 8.16 9.11
C ILE A 70 21.06 7.84 9.83
N SER A 71 20.77 6.55 10.03
CA SER A 71 19.57 6.10 10.73
C SER A 71 19.54 6.57 12.18
N GLY A 72 20.67 6.52 12.89
CA GLY A 72 20.79 7.05 14.25
C GLY A 72 20.52 8.57 14.33
N ASN A 73 21.02 9.33 13.36
CA ASN A 73 20.76 10.77 13.25
C ASN A 73 19.27 11.05 12.95
N GLN A 74 18.65 10.29 12.06
CA GLN A 74 17.22 10.40 11.74
C GLN A 74 16.34 10.10 12.96
N ILE A 75 16.64 9.03 13.70
CA ILE A 75 15.91 8.67 14.93
C ILE A 75 15.96 9.81 15.95
N ARG A 76 17.14 10.43 16.12
CA ARG A 76 17.33 11.56 17.05
C ARG A 76 16.58 12.80 16.59
N LEU A 77 16.68 13.14 15.30
CA LEU A 77 16.01 14.30 14.71
C LEU A 77 14.48 14.19 14.82
N LEU A 78 13.94 13.01 14.49
CA LEU A 78 12.51 12.72 14.48
C LEU A 78 11.97 12.32 15.85
N LYS A 79 12.82 12.27 16.89
CA LYS A 79 12.46 11.86 18.27
C LYS A 79 11.71 10.52 18.31
N ILE A 80 12.12 9.56 17.47
CA ILE A 80 11.47 8.25 17.38
C ILE A 80 11.84 7.44 18.62
N SER A 81 10.83 7.01 19.38
CA SER A 81 11.01 6.14 20.55
C SER A 81 11.11 4.68 20.13
N GLY A 82 12.24 4.04 20.39
CA GLY A 82 12.41 2.59 20.19
C GLY A 82 11.74 1.72 21.26
N LYS A 83 11.05 2.31 22.26
CA LYS A 83 10.45 1.57 23.38
C LYS A 83 9.22 0.76 22.99
N SER A 84 8.49 1.20 21.96
CA SER A 84 7.38 0.43 21.41
C SER A 84 7.53 0.33 19.90
N VAL A 85 7.76 -0.89 19.41
CA VAL A 85 7.69 -1.18 17.99
C VAL A 85 6.26 -1.61 17.70
N ARG A 86 5.51 -0.78 16.97
CA ARG A 86 4.18 -1.19 16.52
C ARG A 86 4.35 -2.27 15.44
N MET A 87 3.39 -3.20 15.35
CA MET A 87 3.45 -4.29 14.39
C MET A 87 3.55 -3.78 12.94
N ASP A 88 2.86 -2.68 12.63
CA ASP A 88 2.88 -2.03 11.32
C ASP A 88 4.23 -1.38 10.97
N SER A 89 5.10 -1.10 11.96
CA SER A 89 6.45 -0.57 11.70
C SER A 89 7.43 -1.63 11.22
N LYS A 90 7.08 -2.92 11.32
CA LYS A 90 7.89 -4.05 10.81
C LYS A 90 7.46 -4.52 9.42
N LEU A 91 6.33 -4.03 8.91
CA LEU A 91 5.74 -4.46 7.66
C LEU A 91 6.35 -3.74 6.44
N ILE A 92 7.64 -3.40 6.48
CA ILE A 92 8.38 -2.90 5.30
C ILE A 92 8.44 -4.05 4.28
N GLY A 93 7.87 -3.86 3.09
CA GLY A 93 7.79 -4.90 2.06
C GLY A 93 6.63 -5.89 2.24
N SER A 94 5.68 -5.62 3.13
CA SER A 94 4.40 -6.33 3.06
C SER A 94 3.77 -6.06 1.70
N ASN A 95 3.29 -7.10 1.05
CA ASN A 95 2.54 -7.03 -0.20
C ASN A 95 1.19 -6.33 0.05
N ILE A 96 1.25 -5.04 0.35
CA ILE A 96 0.09 -4.17 0.52
C ILE A 96 -0.45 -3.99 -0.89
N ALA A 97 -1.48 -4.77 -1.21
CA ALA A 97 -2.20 -4.61 -2.45
C ALA A 97 -2.65 -3.14 -2.53
N ARG A 98 -2.21 -2.43 -3.57
CA ARG A 98 -2.64 -1.06 -3.86
C ARG A 98 -4.07 -1.12 -4.39
N GLN A 99 -5.02 -1.22 -3.46
CA GLN A 99 -6.44 -1.23 -3.75
C GLN A 99 -7.07 0.06 -3.24
N SER A 100 -7.96 0.64 -4.04
CA SER A 100 -8.90 1.66 -3.63
C SER A 100 -9.87 1.13 -2.58
N ARG A 101 -10.56 2.03 -1.86
CA ARG A 101 -11.57 1.66 -0.87
C ARG A 101 -12.66 0.76 -1.47
N TYR A 102 -13.09 1.06 -2.70
CA TYR A 102 -14.10 0.25 -3.39
C TYR A 102 -13.57 -1.15 -3.71
N GLU A 103 -12.37 -1.27 -4.28
CA GLU A 103 -11.77 -2.57 -4.60
C GLU A 103 -11.60 -3.45 -3.37
N LEU A 104 -11.22 -2.88 -2.23
CA LEU A 104 -11.10 -3.62 -0.98
C LEU A 104 -12.44 -4.20 -0.53
N ILE A 105 -13.50 -3.38 -0.52
CA ILE A 105 -14.86 -3.79 -0.13
C ILE A 105 -15.41 -4.83 -1.13
N HIS A 106 -15.28 -4.57 -2.43
CA HIS A 106 -15.75 -5.49 -3.46
C HIS A 106 -15.02 -6.84 -3.41
N THR A 107 -13.68 -6.84 -3.29
CA THR A 107 -12.88 -8.07 -3.23
C THR A 107 -13.25 -8.92 -2.02
N THR A 108 -13.51 -8.29 -0.86
CA THR A 108 -13.94 -9.02 0.34
C THR A 108 -15.34 -9.60 0.21
N LEU A 109 -16.29 -8.85 -0.36
CA LEU A 109 -17.62 -9.34 -0.68
C LEU A 109 -17.58 -10.53 -1.66
N VAL A 110 -16.85 -10.42 -2.77
CA VAL A 110 -16.71 -11.51 -3.76
C VAL A 110 -16.11 -12.77 -3.13
N LYS A 111 -15.11 -12.64 -2.26
CA LYS A 111 -14.55 -13.79 -1.53
C LYS A 111 -15.60 -14.46 -0.64
N PHE A 112 -16.41 -13.68 0.06
CA PHE A 112 -17.51 -14.19 0.87
C PHE A 112 -18.56 -14.90 0.01
N LEU A 113 -19.02 -14.28 -1.08
CA LEU A 113 -20.03 -14.86 -1.98
C LEU A 113 -19.56 -16.19 -2.58
N LYS A 114 -18.27 -16.33 -2.90
CA LYS A 114 -17.68 -17.61 -3.37
C LYS A 114 -17.68 -18.72 -2.32
N THR A 115 -17.63 -18.37 -1.04
CA THR A 115 -17.70 -19.34 0.06
C THR A 115 -19.12 -19.65 0.52
N CYS A 116 -20.10 -18.80 0.17
CA CYS A 116 -21.49 -18.96 0.55
C CYS A 116 -22.23 -19.93 -0.37
N THR A 117 -23.11 -20.73 0.22
CA THR A 117 -24.09 -21.51 -0.54
C THR A 117 -25.21 -20.55 -0.96
N LEU A 118 -25.21 -20.14 -2.23
CA LEU A 118 -26.16 -19.17 -2.80
C LEU A 118 -27.64 -19.57 -2.63
N THR A 119 -27.91 -20.85 -2.33
CA THR A 119 -29.25 -21.40 -2.08
C THR A 119 -29.97 -20.84 -0.85
N ARG A 120 -29.28 -20.12 0.05
CA ARG A 120 -29.89 -19.40 1.19
C ARG A 120 -30.38 -17.99 0.84
N LEU A 121 -30.08 -17.50 -0.36
CA LEU A 121 -30.45 -16.17 -0.81
C LEU A 121 -31.84 -16.17 -1.44
N SER A 122 -32.54 -15.05 -1.32
CA SER A 122 -33.72 -14.81 -2.15
C SER A 122 -33.32 -14.65 -3.62
N PRO A 123 -34.21 -14.92 -4.59
CA PRO A 123 -33.87 -14.82 -6.02
C PRO A 123 -33.37 -13.42 -6.42
N MET A 124 -33.88 -12.36 -5.78
CA MET A 124 -33.42 -10.98 -6.00
C MET A 124 -31.98 -10.76 -5.48
N GLN A 125 -31.64 -11.36 -4.35
CA GLN A 125 -30.29 -11.27 -3.77
C GLN A 125 -29.28 -12.12 -4.53
N GLU A 126 -29.72 -13.24 -5.11
CA GLU A 126 -28.89 -14.08 -5.97
C GLU A 126 -28.53 -13.35 -7.27
N GLU A 127 -29.46 -12.63 -7.88
CA GLU A 127 -29.20 -11.80 -9.07
C GLU A 127 -28.15 -10.71 -8.77
N GLN A 128 -28.31 -9.98 -7.65
CA GLN A 128 -27.34 -8.97 -7.22
C GLN A 128 -25.98 -9.57 -6.87
N ALA A 129 -25.95 -10.75 -6.23
CA ALA A 129 -24.70 -11.46 -5.95
C ALA A 129 -23.96 -11.84 -7.24
N ASN A 130 -24.69 -12.27 -8.26
CA ASN A 130 -24.13 -12.63 -9.56
C ASN A 130 -23.56 -11.42 -10.31
N GLU A 131 -24.18 -10.24 -10.20
CA GLU A 131 -23.62 -8.98 -10.72
C GLU A 131 -22.22 -8.72 -10.13
N TYR A 132 -22.08 -8.77 -8.80
CA TYR A 132 -20.78 -8.57 -8.14
C TYR A 132 -19.76 -9.70 -8.40
N LEU A 133 -20.21 -10.94 -8.63
CA LEU A 133 -19.32 -12.06 -8.96
C LEU A 133 -18.73 -11.95 -10.38
N THR A 134 -19.46 -11.33 -11.30
CA THR A 134 -19.04 -11.12 -12.70
C THR A 134 -18.23 -9.84 -12.89
N GLU A 135 -18.45 -8.83 -12.04
CA GLU A 135 -17.69 -7.59 -12.05
C GLU A 135 -16.23 -7.77 -11.59
N ASP A 136 -15.31 -7.17 -12.35
CA ASP A 136 -13.91 -7.02 -11.94
C ASP A 136 -13.74 -5.64 -11.31
N SER A 137 -13.51 -5.60 -10.00
CA SER A 137 -13.39 -4.35 -9.24
C SER A 137 -12.38 -3.39 -9.84
N SER A 138 -11.28 -3.92 -10.39
CA SER A 138 -10.20 -3.12 -10.98
C SER A 138 -10.66 -2.38 -12.25
N LYS A 139 -11.52 -3.04 -13.04
CA LYS A 139 -12.11 -2.44 -14.26
C LYS A 139 -13.19 -1.43 -13.92
N THR A 140 -13.97 -1.67 -12.87
CA THR A 140 -15.02 -0.75 -12.41
C THR A 140 -14.43 0.56 -11.89
N VAL A 141 -13.36 0.50 -11.08
CA VAL A 141 -12.69 1.71 -10.57
C VAL A 141 -12.04 2.51 -11.70
N TYR A 142 -11.39 1.85 -12.66
CA TYR A 142 -10.76 2.53 -13.79
C TYR A 142 -11.75 3.31 -14.67
N ARG A 143 -13.00 2.83 -14.81
CA ARG A 143 -14.02 3.43 -15.69
C ARG A 143 -14.94 4.43 -14.99
N SER A 144 -14.85 4.58 -13.67
CA SER A 144 -15.80 5.35 -12.87
C SER A 144 -15.28 6.73 -12.50
N VAL A 145 -16.20 7.68 -12.33
CA VAL A 145 -15.91 9.03 -11.79
C VAL A 145 -16.06 8.98 -10.26
N SER A 146 -15.39 9.87 -9.53
CA SER A 146 -15.39 9.86 -8.06
C SER A 146 -16.80 9.87 -7.43
N GLU A 147 -17.76 10.57 -8.03
CA GLU A 147 -19.15 10.64 -7.55
C GLU A 147 -19.89 9.31 -7.74
N THR A 148 -19.71 8.65 -8.89
CA THR A 148 -20.33 7.34 -9.16
C THR A 148 -19.70 6.24 -8.30
N LEU A 149 -18.42 6.39 -7.94
CA LEU A 149 -17.76 5.46 -7.03
C LEU A 149 -18.36 5.53 -5.61
N GLN A 150 -18.73 6.73 -5.16
CA GLN A 150 -19.32 6.92 -3.83
C GLN A 150 -20.73 6.33 -3.74
N SER A 151 -21.55 6.49 -4.77
CA SER A 151 -22.87 5.83 -4.83
C SER A 151 -22.74 4.31 -4.92
N ASN A 152 -21.75 3.81 -5.66
CA ASN A 152 -21.47 2.37 -5.74
C ASN A 152 -21.01 1.78 -4.39
N ILE A 153 -20.20 2.52 -3.62
CA ILE A 153 -19.85 2.10 -2.25
C ILE A 153 -21.10 2.00 -1.36
N ALA A 154 -22.01 2.98 -1.44
CA ALA A 154 -23.26 2.93 -0.67
C ALA A 154 -24.13 1.74 -1.08
N ARG A 155 -24.25 1.47 -2.39
CA ARG A 155 -25.00 0.33 -2.94
C ARG A 155 -24.44 -1.00 -2.44
N ILE A 156 -23.12 -1.20 -2.53
CA ILE A 156 -22.47 -2.39 -1.99
C ILE A 156 -22.65 -2.49 -0.47
N GLY A 157 -22.57 -1.38 0.25
CA GLY A 157 -22.79 -1.34 1.70
C GLY A 157 -24.18 -1.83 2.10
N ASN A 158 -25.22 -1.39 1.39
CA ASN A 158 -26.59 -1.85 1.63
C ASN A 158 -26.73 -3.36 1.38
N PHE A 159 -26.14 -3.86 0.29
CA PHE A 159 -26.14 -5.29 -0.01
C PHE A 159 -25.40 -6.11 1.06
N ILE A 160 -24.26 -5.63 1.56
CA ILE A 160 -23.54 -6.27 2.68
C ILE A 160 -24.43 -6.33 3.92
N MET A 161 -25.18 -5.27 4.23
CA MET A 161 -26.10 -5.28 5.37
C MET A 161 -27.19 -6.35 5.23
N GLU A 162 -27.77 -6.51 4.04
CA GLU A 162 -28.73 -7.58 3.76
C GLU A 162 -28.12 -8.97 3.92
N MET A 163 -26.90 -9.17 3.40
CA MET A 163 -26.17 -10.45 3.54
C MET A 163 -25.90 -10.78 5.01
N LEU A 164 -25.51 -9.79 5.81
CA LEU A 164 -25.25 -10.01 7.23
C LEU A 164 -26.53 -10.43 7.98
N VAL A 165 -27.70 -9.91 7.60
CA VAL A 165 -29.00 -10.35 8.16
C VAL A 165 -29.35 -11.78 7.75
N ALA A 166 -29.04 -12.17 6.51
CA ALA A 166 -29.30 -13.52 5.99
C ALA A 166 -28.37 -14.61 6.59
N PHE A 167 -27.19 -14.21 7.08
CA PHE A 167 -26.17 -15.10 7.65
C PHE A 167 -25.74 -14.69 9.08
N PRO A 168 -26.65 -14.79 10.07
CA PRO A 168 -26.36 -14.39 11.45
C PRO A 168 -25.32 -15.30 12.15
N ASP A 169 -25.28 -16.58 11.78
CA ASP A 169 -24.46 -17.60 12.45
C ASP A 169 -22.95 -17.44 12.20
N THR A 170 -22.58 -16.74 11.11
CA THR A 170 -21.17 -16.55 10.71
C THR A 170 -20.50 -15.37 11.43
N THR A 171 -21.25 -14.59 12.21
CA THR A 171 -20.76 -13.32 12.77
C THR A 171 -21.11 -13.16 14.25
N VAL A 172 -20.15 -13.53 15.12
CA VAL A 172 -20.21 -13.27 16.59
C VAL A 172 -20.43 -11.78 16.91
N SER A 173 -20.07 -10.89 15.99
CA SER A 173 -20.17 -9.43 16.13
C SER A 173 -21.41 -8.81 15.48
N HIS A 174 -22.33 -9.59 14.89
CA HIS A 174 -23.51 -9.04 14.19
C HIS A 174 -24.40 -8.20 15.12
N ASN A 175 -24.42 -8.56 16.40
CA ASN A 175 -25.15 -7.83 17.44
C ASN A 175 -24.65 -6.38 17.65
N LEU A 176 -23.39 -6.07 17.31
CA LEU A 176 -22.83 -4.71 17.42
C LEU A 176 -23.34 -3.78 16.31
N LEU A 177 -23.77 -4.32 15.16
CA LEU A 177 -24.33 -3.53 14.05
C LEU A 177 -25.80 -3.19 14.25
N LYS A 178 -26.56 -4.02 14.99
CA LYS A 178 -27.97 -3.75 15.33
C LYS A 178 -28.16 -2.56 16.26
N LEU A 179 -27.14 -2.16 17.03
CA LEU A 179 -27.20 -1.06 17.99
C LEU A 179 -27.42 0.33 17.34
N ASN A 180 -27.12 0.50 16.04
CA ASN A 180 -27.27 1.80 15.37
C ASN A 180 -28.59 1.99 14.59
N VAL A 181 -29.37 0.93 14.36
CA VAL A 181 -30.66 1.06 13.66
C VAL A 181 -31.79 1.51 14.62
N CYS A 182 -31.66 1.28 15.92
CA CYS A 182 -32.65 1.74 16.90
C CYS A 182 -32.60 3.26 17.18
N LEU A 183 -31.54 3.98 16.79
CA LEU A 183 -31.40 5.41 17.08
C LEU A 183 -32.08 6.33 16.04
N THR A 184 -32.57 5.80 14.91
CA THR A 184 -33.19 6.64 13.86
C THR A 184 -34.72 6.62 13.86
N ASN A 185 -35.37 5.79 14.68
CA ASN A 185 -36.84 5.67 14.75
C ASN A 185 -37.47 6.25 16.03
N SER A 186 -36.78 7.14 16.74
CA SER A 186 -37.36 7.81 17.91
C SER A 186 -36.97 9.28 17.98
N ILE A 187 -37.57 10.08 17.10
CA ILE A 187 -37.82 11.49 17.39
C ILE A 187 -39.26 11.79 16.92
N PRO A 188 -40.13 12.33 17.79
CA PRO A 188 -41.52 12.66 17.45
C PRO A 188 -41.64 13.82 16.44
#